data_AF-A0A326GBC8-F1
#
_entry.id   AF-A0A326GBC8-F1
#
_cell.length_a   1.000
_cell.length_b   1.000
_cell.length_c   1.000
_cell.angle_alpha   90.00
_cell.angle_beta   90.00
_cell.angle_gamma   90.00
#
_symmetry.space_group_name_H-M   'P 1'
#
loop_
_entity.id
_entity.type
_entity.pdbx_description
1 polymer ?
#
loop_
_entity_poly.entity_id
_entity_poly.type
_entity_poly.pdbx_seq_one_letter_code
_entity_poly.pdbx_strand_id
1 'polypeptide(L)'
;ADWLLVDWWVNGDALAQRLFAGTAAGGPFLPVAPRPLVACVWELAVIVHERAAWIAAMMDGDAGGGSEHGRGAAAYLADRLPEGMC
;
A
#
# COMPACT_ATOMS: atom_id res chain seq x y z
N ALA A 1 9.65 -17.39 8.86
CA ALA A 1 8.55 -17.62 7.92
C ALA A 1 8.49 -16.39 7.04
N ASP A 2 8.49 -16.57 5.73
CA ASP A 2 8.39 -15.47 4.79
C ASP A 2 6.93 -15.07 4.66
N TRP A 3 6.66 -13.78 4.70
CA TRP A 3 5.32 -13.22 4.57
C TRP A 3 5.25 -12.41 3.29
N LEU A 4 4.15 -12.54 2.56
CA LEU A 4 3.83 -11.71 1.42
C LEU A 4 2.54 -10.97 1.72
N LEU A 5 2.64 -9.66 1.85
CA LEU A 5 1.50 -8.77 1.94
C LEU A 5 1.23 -8.19 0.55
N VAL A 6 -0.03 -8.20 0.13
CA VAL A 6 -0.46 -7.60 -1.12
C VAL A 6 -1.56 -6.60 -0.81
N ASP A 7 -1.27 -5.34 -1.08
CA ASP A 7 -2.17 -4.20 -0.89
C ASP A 7 -2.50 -3.57 -2.24
N TRP A 8 -3.75 -3.18 -2.45
CA TRP A 8 -4.18 -2.48 -3.66
C TRP A 8 -5.34 -1.54 -3.39
N TRP A 9 -5.37 -0.42 -4.11
CA TRP A 9 -6.45 0.54 -4.06
C TRP A 9 -7.67 0.05 -4.86
N VAL A 10 -8.84 0.13 -4.25
CA VAL A 10 -10.14 -0.21 -4.84
C VAL A 10 -10.97 1.07 -4.87
N ASN A 11 -11.60 1.35 -6.01
CA ASN A 11 -12.43 2.54 -6.23
C ASN A 11 -11.74 3.90 -5.99
N GLY A 12 -10.42 3.92 -5.80
CA GLY A 12 -9.62 5.13 -5.63
C GLY A 12 -9.48 5.62 -4.19
N ASP A 13 -10.19 5.04 -3.22
CA ASP A 13 -10.25 5.53 -1.84
C ASP A 13 -10.16 4.44 -0.77
N ALA A 14 -10.35 3.18 -1.13
CA ALA A 14 -10.31 2.06 -0.20
C ALA A 14 -9.07 1.18 -0.43
N LEU A 15 -8.37 0.81 0.64
CA LEU A 15 -7.28 -0.15 0.58
C LEU A 15 -7.82 -1.56 0.82
N ALA A 16 -7.58 -2.46 -0.13
CA ALA A 16 -7.79 -3.89 0.04
C ALA A 16 -6.45 -4.57 0.30
N GLN A 17 -6.47 -5.58 1.16
CA GLN A 17 -5.27 -6.30 1.62
C GLN A 17 -5.49 -7.82 1.52
N ARG A 18 -4.43 -8.55 1.18
CA ARG A 18 -4.37 -10.01 1.31
C ARG A 18 -3.01 -10.45 1.84
N LEU A 19 -3.03 -11.29 2.87
CA LEU A 19 -1.84 -11.86 3.49
C LEU A 19 -1.61 -13.30 2.99
N PHE A 20 -0.36 -13.60 2.68
CA PHE A 20 0.12 -14.92 2.34
C PHE A 20 1.35 -15.30 3.18
N ALA A 21 1.54 -16.59 3.38
CA ALA A 21 2.71 -17.13 4.07
C ALA A 21 3.44 -18.15 3.19
N GLY A 22 4.76 -18.04 3.13
CA GLY A 22 5.62 -19.02 2.46
C GLY A 22 5.76 -20.29 3.29
N THR A 23 6.01 -21.42 2.63
CA THR A 23 6.37 -22.66 3.32
C THR A 23 7.86 -22.64 3.65
N ALA A 24 8.26 -23.28 4.76
CA ALA A 24 9.66 -23.29 5.22
C ALA A 24 10.67 -23.88 4.21
N ALA A 25 10.18 -24.56 3.16
CA ALA A 25 10.99 -25.16 2.10
C ALA A 25 11.09 -24.31 0.83
N GLY A 26 10.72 -23.02 0.87
CA GLY A 26 10.73 -22.15 -0.32
C GLY A 26 9.64 -22.48 -1.34
N GLY A 27 8.54 -23.08 -0.89
CA GLY A 27 7.36 -23.33 -1.72
C GLY A 27 6.52 -22.07 -1.97
N PRO A 28 5.40 -22.18 -2.68
CA PRO A 28 4.56 -21.04 -3.01
C PRO A 28 3.99 -20.37 -1.75
N PHE A 29 3.75 -19.06 -1.86
CA PHE A 29 2.99 -18.31 -0.87
C PHE A 29 1.52 -18.74 -0.89
N LEU A 30 1.02 -19.23 0.24
CA LEU A 30 -0.37 -19.66 0.40
C LEU A 30 -1.19 -18.60 1.13
N PRO A 31 -2.46 -18.36 0.74
CA PRO A 31 -3.31 -17.40 1.43
C PRO A 31 -3.47 -17.76 2.90
N VAL A 32 -3.32 -16.77 3.78
CA VAL A 32 -3.64 -16.93 5.19
C VAL A 32 -5.14 -16.82 5.38
N ALA A 33 -5.70 -17.69 6.23
CA ALA A 33 -7.12 -17.66 6.55
C ALA A 33 -7.55 -16.29 7.13
N PRO A 34 -8.77 -15.82 6.83
CA PRO A 34 -9.29 -14.58 7.40
C PRO A 34 -9.17 -14.57 8.92
N ARG A 35 -8.69 -13.45 9.46
CA ARG A 35 -8.43 -13.25 10.89
C ARG A 35 -8.77 -11.80 11.27
N PRO A 36 -9.10 -11.50 12.53
CA PRO A 36 -9.49 -10.15 12.97
C PRO A 36 -8.29 -9.18 13.08
N LEU A 37 -7.18 -9.46 12.38
CA LEU A 37 -5.97 -8.64 12.44
C LEU A 37 -5.91 -7.78 11.19
N VAL A 38 -5.73 -6.48 11.39
CA VAL A 38 -5.65 -5.49 10.31
C VAL A 38 -4.23 -5.43 9.77
N ALA A 39 -3.26 -5.01 10.59
CA ALA A 39 -1.85 -4.92 10.24
C ALA A 39 -0.97 -4.96 11.50
N CYS A 40 0.31 -5.36 11.38
CA CYS A 40 1.29 -5.23 12.44
C CYS A 40 1.90 -3.82 12.50
N VAL A 41 2.64 -3.50 13.56
CA VAL A 41 3.23 -2.16 13.75
C VAL A 41 4.16 -1.72 12.61
N TRP A 42 4.85 -2.67 11.97
CA TRP A 42 5.74 -2.40 10.84
C TRP A 42 4.96 -2.20 9.54
N GLU A 43 3.92 -3.01 9.31
CA GLU A 43 3.00 -2.87 8.17
C GLU A 43 2.27 -1.52 8.22
N LEU A 44 1.89 -1.05 9.41
CA LEU A 44 1.22 0.24 9.59
C LEU A 44 2.08 1.42 9.11
N ALA A 45 3.41 1.38 9.25
CA ALA A 45 4.29 2.44 8.75
C ALA A 45 4.25 2.53 7.22
N VAL A 46 4.29 1.39 6.54
CA VAL A 46 4.17 1.29 5.08
C VAL A 46 2.79 1.77 4.62
N ILE A 47 1.71 1.28 5.24
CA ILE A 47 0.33 1.67 4.90
C ILE A 47 0.10 3.18 5.04
N VAL A 48 0.65 3.79 6.11
CA VAL A 48 0.53 5.25 6.33
C VAL A 48 1.23 6.02 5.22
N HIS A 49 2.43 5.60 4.82
CA HIS A 49 3.18 6.22 3.74
C HIS A 49 2.46 6.07 2.39
N GLU A 50 2.07 4.85 2.02
CA GLU A 50 1.37 4.56 0.77
C GLU A 50 0.06 5.36 0.64
N ARG A 51 -0.71 5.47 1.73
CA ARG A 51 -1.91 6.31 1.78
C ARG A 51 -1.57 7.78 1.50
N ALA A 52 -0.53 8.32 2.12
CA ALA A 52 -0.16 9.72 1.93
C ALA A 52 0.29 10.00 0.50
N ALA A 53 1.12 9.11 -0.06
CA ALA A 53 1.58 9.18 -1.45
C ALA A 53 0.41 9.09 -2.44
N TRP A 54 -0.53 8.16 -2.21
CA TRP A 54 -1.73 8.01 -3.03
C TRP A 54 -2.58 9.28 -3.03
N ILE A 55 -2.89 9.84 -1.86
CA ILE A 55 -3.68 11.07 -1.76
C ILE A 55 -2.98 12.21 -2.52
N ALA A 56 -1.68 12.42 -2.27
CA ALA A 56 -0.94 13.53 -2.86
C ALA A 56 -0.73 13.41 -4.39
N ALA A 57 -0.75 12.19 -4.93
CA ALA A 57 -0.55 11.95 -6.36
C ALA A 57 -1.87 11.78 -7.14
N MET A 58 -2.84 11.08 -6.56
CA MET A 58 -4.06 10.65 -7.25
C MET A 58 -5.28 11.49 -6.88
N MET A 59 -5.30 12.12 -5.70
CA MET A 59 -6.48 12.82 -5.17
C MET A 59 -6.29 14.34 -5.03
N ASP A 60 -5.06 14.84 -4.95
CA ASP A 60 -4.77 16.28 -4.94
C ASP A 60 -4.97 16.89 -6.34
N GLY A 61 -6.23 17.24 -6.62
CA GLY A 61 -6.67 17.93 -7.85
C GLY A 61 -7.27 19.33 -7.64
N ASP A 62 -7.43 19.81 -6.39
CA ASP A 62 -8.26 21.01 -6.13
C ASP A 62 -7.77 22.00 -5.05
N ALA A 63 -6.52 21.95 -4.59
CA ALA A 63 -5.93 23.04 -3.81
C ALA A 63 -5.44 24.19 -4.72
N GLY A 64 -6.33 24.75 -5.54
CA GLY A 64 -6.09 25.99 -6.29
C GLY A 64 -5.72 25.82 -7.76
N GLY A 65 -6.70 25.43 -8.59
CA GLY A 65 -6.73 25.80 -10.01
C GLY A 65 -5.82 25.02 -10.95
N GLY A 66 -6.39 23.96 -11.55
CA GLY A 66 -6.12 23.60 -12.94
C GLY A 66 -5.09 22.51 -13.22
N SER A 67 -5.46 21.24 -13.01
CA SER A 67 -5.39 20.22 -14.07
C SER A 67 -6.26 19.02 -13.70
N GLU A 68 -6.97 18.47 -14.68
CA GLU A 68 -7.98 17.38 -14.57
C GLU A 68 -7.44 16.03 -14.04
N HIS A 69 -6.17 15.97 -13.64
CA HIS A 69 -5.51 14.79 -13.11
C HIS A 69 -4.56 15.28 -12.01
N GLY A 70 -4.54 14.64 -10.84
CA GLY A 70 -3.46 14.85 -9.87
C GLY A 70 -2.08 14.59 -10.49
N ARG A 71 -0.98 14.73 -9.73
CA ARG A 71 0.38 14.43 -10.26
C ARG A 71 0.49 13.07 -10.97
N GLY A 72 -0.44 12.16 -10.67
CA GLY A 72 -0.78 10.99 -11.47
C GLY A 72 -0.01 9.75 -11.03
N ALA A 73 -0.35 8.62 -11.66
CA ALA A 73 0.23 7.33 -11.29
C ALA A 73 1.76 7.31 -11.36
N ALA A 74 2.37 8.05 -12.29
CA ALA A 74 3.81 8.16 -12.39
C ALA A 74 4.45 8.81 -11.15
N ALA A 75 3.81 9.83 -10.58
CA ALA A 75 4.28 10.49 -9.36
C ALA A 75 4.13 9.57 -8.13
N TYR A 76 3.01 8.83 -8.04
CA TYR A 76 2.82 7.82 -7.00
C TYR A 76 3.90 6.73 -7.06
N LEU A 77 4.15 6.14 -8.23
CA LEU A 77 5.16 5.09 -8.42
C LEU A 77 6.61 5.56 -8.22
N ALA A 78 6.86 6.87 -8.29
CA ALA A 78 8.17 7.46 -8.01
C ALA A 78 8.39 7.74 -6.52
N ASP A 79 7.33 7.79 -5.70
CA ASP A 79 7.42 8.03 -4.27
C ASP A 79 8.10 6.86 -3.54
N ARG A 80 8.82 7.16 -2.45
CA ARG A 80 9.67 6.19 -1.75
C ARG A 80 9.54 6.36 -0.26
N LEU A 81 9.30 5.25 0.43
CA LEU A 81 9.37 5.20 1.87
C LEU A 81 10.79 5.60 2.33
N PRO A 82 10.93 6.56 3.26
CA PRO A 82 12.23 6.96 3.77
C PRO A 82 12.98 5.78 4.40
N GLU A 83 14.31 5.76 4.21
CA GLU A 83 15.18 4.77 4.84
C GLU A 83 15.09 4.86 6.37
N GLY A 84 15.17 3.71 7.05
CA GLY A 84 15.17 3.62 8.52
C GLY A 84 13.79 3.74 9.18
N MET A 85 12.71 3.71 8.41
CA MET A 85 11.33 3.77 8.91
C MET A 85 10.69 2.39 9.17
N CYS A 86 11.39 1.31 8.82
CA CYS A 86 11.08 -0.10 9.10
C CYS A 86 12.30 -0.81 9.71
#